data_AF-A0A914QGP9-F1
#
_entry.id   AF-A0A914QGP9-F1
#
_cell.length_a   1.000
_cell.length_b   1.000
_cell.length_c   1.000
_cell.angle_alpha   90.00
_cell.angle_beta   90.00
_cell.angle_gamma   90.00
#
_symmetry.space_group_name_H-M   'P 1'
#
loop_
_entity.id
_entity.type
_entity.pdbx_description
1 polymer ?
#
loop_
_entity_poly.entity_id
_entity_poly.type
_entity_poly.pdbx_seq_one_letter_code
_entity_poly.pdbx_strand_id
1 'polypeptide(L)'
;MYPVHWARVPNDCLRTTALKLSDVRGWSVLCDDPVRMLMVYVPEKDMSYDILELIEKEELLVFHRQTLDLYCKLAAHGNQRVAHLLCSHVDEDQIMYAVKNHYLSGPMRQGLHDFLIAVHLQTHAYARQTTSQEYVIPLITELTGKNVFDPDCEDRYPKILGPVVSILPEMKSEPLKSQ
;
A
#
# COMPACT_ATOMS: atom_id res chain seq x y z
N MET A 1 -31.78 -16.84 -15.57
CA MET A 1 -31.45 -15.41 -15.43
C MET A 1 -32.32 -14.88 -14.31
N TYR A 2 -31.72 -14.53 -13.17
CA TYR A 2 -32.48 -13.98 -12.04
C TYR A 2 -32.64 -12.47 -12.26
N PRO A 3 -33.88 -11.94 -12.29
CA PRO A 3 -34.15 -10.53 -12.66
C PRO A 3 -33.81 -9.52 -11.55
N VAL A 4 -33.24 -9.97 -10.43
CA VAL A 4 -32.94 -9.13 -9.27
C VAL A 4 -31.51 -9.42 -8.81
N HIS A 5 -30.72 -8.36 -8.69
CA HIS A 5 -29.40 -8.38 -8.07
C HIS A 5 -29.42 -7.41 -6.89
N TRP A 6 -28.95 -7.88 -5.73
CA TRP A 6 -28.75 -7.07 -4.54
C TRP A 6 -27.36 -6.46 -4.60
N ALA A 7 -27.30 -5.13 -4.58
CA ALA A 7 -26.05 -4.38 -4.53
C ALA A 7 -25.83 -3.84 -3.11
N ARG A 8 -24.56 -3.72 -2.72
CA ARG A 8 -24.17 -3.10 -1.46
C ARG A 8 -24.51 -1.59 -1.48
N VAL A 9 -25.06 -1.10 -0.38
CA VAL A 9 -25.25 0.34 -0.17
C VAL A 9 -23.92 0.97 0.28
N PRO A 10 -23.44 2.06 -0.36
CA PRO A 10 -22.23 2.76 0.08
C PRO A 10 -22.37 3.30 1.51
N ASN A 11 -21.27 3.33 2.26
CA ASN A 11 -21.25 3.90 3.61
C ASN A 11 -21.37 5.42 3.59
N ASP A 12 -20.68 6.05 2.63
CA ASP A 12 -20.66 7.48 2.43
C ASP A 12 -21.21 7.80 1.04
N CYS A 13 -22.08 8.81 0.98
CA CYS A 13 -22.63 9.33 -0.26
C CYS A 13 -22.10 10.74 -0.49
N LEU A 14 -21.95 11.11 -1.77
CA LEU A 14 -21.53 12.45 -2.16
C LEU A 14 -22.48 13.50 -1.58
N ARG A 15 -21.94 14.45 -0.80
CA ARG A 15 -22.73 15.52 -0.21
C ARG A 15 -22.78 16.69 -1.17
N THR A 16 -23.97 16.95 -1.73
CA THR A 16 -24.20 18.06 -2.65
C THR A 16 -25.06 19.12 -1.99
N THR A 17 -24.69 20.38 -2.18
CA THR A 17 -25.49 21.54 -1.75
C THR A 17 -26.05 22.21 -2.99
N ALA A 18 -27.37 22.23 -3.11
CA ALA A 18 -28.08 22.88 -4.20
C ALA A 18 -28.73 24.19 -3.72
N LEU A 19 -28.46 25.29 -4.43
CA LEU A 19 -28.99 26.62 -4.13
C LEU A 19 -29.60 27.23 -5.39
N LYS A 20 -30.87 27.66 -5.33
CA LYS A 20 -31.46 28.46 -6.41
C LYS A 20 -30.91 29.88 -6.35
N LEU A 21 -30.20 30.30 -7.39
CA LEU A 21 -29.61 31.64 -7.47
C LEU A 21 -30.64 32.69 -7.89
N SER A 22 -31.45 32.40 -8.92
CA SER A 22 -32.61 33.20 -9.35
C SER A 22 -33.41 32.46 -10.44
N ASP A 23 -34.57 32.99 -10.84
CA ASP A 23 -35.35 32.43 -11.97
C ASP A 23 -34.61 32.51 -13.30
N VAL A 24 -33.71 33.49 -13.45
CA VAL A 24 -32.91 33.68 -14.66
C VAL A 24 -31.59 32.90 -14.62
N ARG A 25 -30.94 32.83 -13.45
CA ARG A 25 -29.63 32.17 -13.28
C ARG A 25 -29.73 30.68 -12.91
N GLY A 26 -30.92 30.21 -12.57
CA GLY A 26 -31.17 28.80 -12.25
C GLY A 26 -30.58 28.36 -10.91
N TRP A 27 -30.07 27.13 -10.87
CA TRP A 27 -29.57 26.46 -9.68
C TRP A 27 -28.05 26.32 -9.73
N SER A 28 -27.40 26.56 -8.59
CA SER A 28 -26.01 26.23 -8.33
C SER A 28 -25.94 24.93 -7.54
N VAL A 29 -25.07 24.01 -7.94
CA VAL A 29 -24.80 22.77 -7.19
C VAL A 29 -23.32 22.74 -6.85
N LEU A 30 -23.01 22.61 -5.58
CA LEU A 30 -21.65 22.52 -5.06
C LEU A 30 -21.42 21.15 -4.42
N CYS A 31 -20.21 20.61 -4.61
CA CYS A 31 -19.76 19.35 -4.01
C CYS A 31 -18.32 19.53 -3.51
N ASP A 32 -18.16 19.65 -2.19
CA ASP A 32 -16.86 19.97 -1.58
C ASP A 32 -16.08 18.73 -1.14
N ASP A 33 -16.78 17.62 -0.84
CA ASP A 33 -16.19 16.41 -0.28
C ASP A 33 -16.26 15.23 -1.28
N PRO A 34 -15.17 14.90 -2.00
CA PRO A 34 -15.17 13.77 -2.93
C PRO A 34 -15.12 12.43 -2.20
N VAL A 35 -15.98 11.50 -2.61
CA VAL A 35 -15.98 10.11 -2.13
C VAL A 35 -15.23 9.23 -3.12
N ARG A 36 -14.24 8.47 -2.64
CA ARG A 36 -13.46 7.51 -3.46
C ARG A 36 -13.96 6.10 -3.22
N MET A 37 -14.02 5.31 -4.29
CA MET A 37 -14.41 3.90 -4.26
C MET A 37 -13.46 3.08 -5.13
N LEU A 38 -13.18 1.85 -4.72
CA LEU A 38 -12.30 0.94 -5.45
C LEU A 38 -13.13 -0.18 -6.08
N MET A 39 -13.11 -0.24 -7.41
CA MET A 39 -13.92 -1.18 -8.19
C MET A 39 -13.05 -2.29 -8.80
N VAL A 40 -13.61 -3.49 -8.89
CA VAL A 40 -13.02 -4.62 -9.63
C VAL A 40 -13.85 -4.86 -10.89
N TYR A 41 -13.21 -4.77 -12.05
CA TYR A 41 -13.83 -5.06 -13.34
C TYR A 41 -13.64 -6.53 -13.73
N VAL A 42 -14.70 -7.20 -14.16
CA VAL A 42 -14.73 -8.59 -14.62
C VAL A 42 -15.02 -8.59 -16.13
N PRO A 43 -13.99 -8.73 -16.98
CA PRO A 43 -14.13 -8.59 -18.43
C PRO A 43 -15.07 -9.62 -19.06
N GLU A 44 -15.06 -10.87 -18.57
CA GLU A 44 -15.86 -11.96 -19.13
C GLU A 44 -17.36 -11.74 -19.00
N LYS A 45 -17.77 -10.92 -18.03
CA LYS A 45 -19.15 -10.57 -17.76
C LYS A 45 -19.49 -9.13 -18.14
N ASP A 46 -18.49 -8.35 -18.54
CA ASP A 46 -18.58 -6.90 -18.75
C ASP A 46 -19.27 -6.16 -17.57
N MET A 47 -18.87 -6.51 -16.34
CA MET A 47 -19.45 -5.95 -15.12
C MET A 47 -18.37 -5.54 -14.11
N SER A 48 -18.64 -4.49 -13.33
CA SER A 48 -17.80 -4.04 -12.23
C SER A 48 -18.48 -4.24 -10.88
N TYR A 49 -17.71 -4.59 -9.86
CA TYR A 49 -18.16 -4.72 -8.47
C TYR A 49 -17.37 -3.81 -7.54
N ASP A 50 -18.01 -3.34 -6.47
CA ASP A 50 -17.27 -2.71 -5.37
C ASP A 50 -16.35 -3.75 -4.71
N ILE A 51 -15.10 -3.40 -4.44
CA ILE A 51 -14.18 -4.29 -3.73
C ILE A 51 -14.74 -4.71 -2.36
N LEU A 52 -15.58 -3.87 -1.76
CA LEU A 52 -16.25 -4.17 -0.50
C LEU A 52 -17.40 -5.18 -0.66
N GLU A 53 -17.99 -5.31 -1.84
CA GLU A 53 -19.05 -6.29 -2.16
C GLU A 53 -18.48 -7.70 -2.35
N LEU A 54 -17.18 -7.85 -2.62
CA LEU A 54 -16.53 -9.16 -2.80
C LEU A 54 -16.74 -10.10 -1.61
N ILE A 55 -16.98 -9.58 -0.40
CA ILE A 55 -17.26 -10.41 0.77
C ILE A 55 -18.53 -11.28 0.61
N GLU A 56 -19.48 -10.83 -0.21
CA GLU A 56 -20.71 -11.57 -0.53
C GLU A 56 -20.53 -12.51 -1.74
N LYS A 57 -19.39 -12.44 -2.43
CA LYS A 57 -19.05 -13.22 -3.62
C LYS A 57 -17.78 -14.02 -3.41
N GLU A 58 -17.88 -15.09 -2.62
CA GLU A 58 -16.74 -15.90 -2.17
C GLU A 58 -15.85 -16.40 -3.33
N GLU A 59 -16.43 -16.86 -4.44
CA GLU A 59 -15.65 -17.32 -5.61
C GLU A 59 -14.75 -16.23 -6.19
N LEU A 60 -15.30 -15.01 -6.36
CA LEU A 60 -14.53 -13.87 -6.88
C LEU A 60 -13.51 -13.36 -5.86
N LEU A 61 -13.85 -13.40 -4.57
CA LEU A 61 -12.96 -13.03 -3.49
C LEU A 61 -11.73 -13.95 -3.45
N VAL A 62 -11.95 -15.27 -3.51
CA VAL A 62 -10.87 -16.26 -3.51
C VAL A 62 -10.02 -16.13 -4.77
N PHE A 63 -10.66 -15.95 -5.93
CA PHE A 63 -9.95 -15.75 -7.18
C PHE A 63 -9.04 -14.50 -7.14
N HIS A 64 -9.59 -13.34 -6.76
CA HIS A 64 -8.82 -12.10 -6.71
C HIS A 64 -7.68 -12.17 -5.67
N ARG A 65 -7.90 -12.85 -4.55
CA ARG A 65 -6.85 -13.12 -3.55
C ARG A 65 -5.70 -13.92 -4.17
N GLN A 66 -6.02 -14.98 -4.90
CA GLN A 66 -5.02 -15.83 -5.56
C GLN A 66 -4.29 -15.08 -6.68
N THR A 67 -4.96 -14.16 -7.38
CA THR A 67 -4.32 -13.26 -8.35
C THR A 67 -3.27 -12.37 -7.68
N LEU A 68 -3.59 -11.77 -6.53
CA LEU A 68 -2.63 -10.95 -5.78
C LEU A 68 -1.44 -11.78 -5.28
N ASP A 69 -1.69 -12.98 -4.76
CA ASP A 69 -0.63 -13.91 -4.35
C ASP A 69 0.28 -14.34 -5.53
N LEU A 70 -0.31 -14.54 -6.71
CA LEU A 70 0.46 -14.78 -7.94
C LEU A 70 1.34 -13.58 -8.29
N TYR A 71 0.82 -12.35 -8.19
CA TYR A 71 1.61 -11.14 -8.43
C TYR A 71 2.80 -11.04 -7.48
N CYS A 72 2.60 -11.32 -6.19
CA CYS A 72 3.69 -11.39 -5.20
C CYS A 72 4.77 -12.40 -5.61
N LYS A 73 4.36 -13.60 -6.04
CA LYS A 73 5.28 -14.66 -6.48
C LYS A 73 6.05 -14.31 -7.74
N LEU A 74 5.44 -13.57 -8.68
CA LEU A 74 6.10 -13.11 -9.90
C LEU A 74 7.19 -12.04 -9.62
N ALA A 75 6.95 -11.17 -8.63
CA ALA A 75 7.89 -10.13 -8.19
C ALA A 75 8.99 -10.64 -7.23
N ALA A 76 8.89 -11.89 -6.76
CA ALA A 76 9.79 -12.46 -5.77
C ALA A 76 11.26 -12.48 -6.22
N HIS A 77 12.16 -12.58 -5.24
CA HIS A 77 13.62 -12.69 -5.45
C HIS A 77 14.25 -11.55 -6.26
N GLY A 78 13.72 -10.33 -6.13
CA GLY A 78 14.33 -9.13 -6.71
C GLY A 78 14.03 -8.94 -8.19
N ASN A 79 12.94 -9.52 -8.71
CA ASN A 79 12.51 -9.31 -10.09
C ASN A 79 11.89 -7.92 -10.30
N GLN A 80 12.73 -6.89 -10.30
CA GLN A 80 12.31 -5.48 -10.37
C GLN A 80 11.59 -5.13 -11.68
N ARG A 81 11.93 -5.81 -12.78
CA ARG A 81 11.26 -5.58 -14.06
C ARG A 81 9.78 -5.94 -14.00
N VAL A 82 9.46 -7.08 -13.38
CA VAL A 82 8.05 -7.50 -13.23
C VAL A 82 7.35 -6.67 -12.17
N ALA A 83 8.02 -6.35 -11.06
CA ALA A 83 7.52 -5.42 -10.06
C ALA A 83 7.07 -4.09 -10.68
N HIS A 84 7.89 -3.50 -11.55
CA HIS A 84 7.57 -2.25 -12.26
C HIS A 84 6.34 -2.37 -13.17
N LEU A 85 6.17 -3.51 -13.85
CA LEU A 85 4.98 -3.77 -14.69
C LEU A 85 3.73 -4.02 -13.82
N LEU A 86 3.88 -4.65 -12.66
CA LEU A 86 2.76 -4.87 -11.75
C LEU A 86 2.23 -3.55 -11.17
N CYS A 87 3.09 -2.56 -10.99
CA CYS A 87 2.68 -1.22 -10.56
C CYS A 87 1.77 -0.50 -11.56
N SER A 88 1.68 -0.91 -12.84
CA SER A 88 0.66 -0.37 -13.76
C SER A 88 -0.69 -1.08 -13.66
N HIS A 89 -0.75 -2.21 -12.96
CA HIS A 89 -1.99 -2.93 -12.67
C HIS A 89 -2.54 -2.59 -11.29
N VAL A 90 -1.66 -2.37 -10.32
CA VAL A 90 -2.01 -2.00 -8.95
C VAL A 90 -1.28 -0.72 -8.58
N ASP A 91 -2.02 0.39 -8.58
CA ASP A 91 -1.47 1.72 -8.32
C ASP A 91 -1.35 2.04 -6.83
N GLU A 92 -0.54 3.06 -6.49
CA GLU A 92 -0.35 3.55 -5.13
C GLU A 92 -1.69 3.95 -4.45
N ASP A 93 -2.58 4.63 -5.18
CA ASP A 93 -3.88 5.04 -4.65
C ASP A 93 -4.74 3.84 -4.23
N GLN A 94 -4.64 2.72 -4.95
CA GLN A 94 -5.38 1.49 -4.64
C GLN A 94 -4.86 0.85 -3.35
N ILE A 95 -3.53 0.78 -3.21
CA ILE A 95 -2.88 0.28 -1.99
C ILE A 95 -3.23 1.18 -0.81
N MET A 96 -3.15 2.50 -0.99
CA MET A 96 -3.45 3.47 0.05
C MET A 96 -4.91 3.39 0.48
N TYR A 97 -5.84 3.17 -0.45
CA TYR A 97 -7.24 2.90 -0.14
C TYR A 97 -7.39 1.65 0.73
N ALA A 98 -6.70 0.56 0.40
CA ALA A 98 -6.75 -0.68 1.17
C ALA A 98 -6.19 -0.53 2.59
N VAL A 99 -5.13 0.26 2.75
CA VAL A 99 -4.53 0.57 4.06
C VAL A 99 -5.50 1.38 4.93
N LYS A 100 -6.14 2.41 4.37
CA LYS A 100 -6.98 3.35 5.12
C LYS A 100 -8.40 2.84 5.37
N ASN A 101 -8.98 2.08 4.45
CA ASN A 101 -10.37 1.67 4.56
C ASN A 101 -10.53 0.57 5.62
N HIS A 102 -11.42 0.75 6.60
CA HIS A 102 -11.67 -0.21 7.68
C HIS A 102 -12.57 -1.39 7.29
N TYR A 103 -13.39 -1.24 6.25
CA TYR A 103 -14.40 -2.21 5.83
C TYR A 103 -13.90 -3.26 4.84
N LEU A 104 -12.64 -3.16 4.40
CA LEU A 104 -12.05 -4.11 3.48
C LEU A 104 -11.99 -5.51 4.12
N SER A 105 -12.41 -6.53 3.37
CA SER A 105 -12.40 -7.92 3.83
C SER A 105 -10.97 -8.37 4.20
N GLY A 106 -10.85 -9.20 5.23
CA GLY A 106 -9.56 -9.70 5.71
C GLY A 106 -8.67 -10.31 4.61
N PRO A 107 -9.20 -11.21 3.76
CA PRO A 107 -8.43 -11.78 2.65
C PRO A 107 -7.91 -10.75 1.63
N MET A 108 -8.72 -9.75 1.28
CA MET A 108 -8.30 -8.68 0.36
C MET A 108 -7.26 -7.77 0.99
N ARG A 109 -7.49 -7.39 2.26
CA ARG A 109 -6.53 -6.60 3.03
C ARG A 109 -5.17 -7.31 3.07
N GLN A 110 -5.16 -8.59 3.44
CA GLN A 110 -3.93 -9.38 3.48
C GLN A 110 -3.24 -9.41 2.11
N GLY A 111 -3.97 -9.74 1.03
CA GLY A 111 -3.39 -9.81 -0.32
C GLY A 111 -2.76 -8.49 -0.79
N LEU A 112 -3.39 -7.35 -0.53
CA LEU A 112 -2.86 -6.03 -0.90
C LEU A 112 -1.67 -5.60 -0.04
N HIS A 113 -1.65 -5.94 1.25
CA HIS A 113 -0.46 -5.72 2.09
C HIS A 113 0.70 -6.62 1.69
N ASP A 114 0.43 -7.90 1.39
CA ASP A 114 1.45 -8.83 0.92
C ASP A 114 2.05 -8.35 -0.40
N PHE A 115 1.22 -7.82 -1.31
CA PHE A 115 1.67 -7.17 -2.55
C PHE A 115 2.58 -5.97 -2.28
N LEU A 116 2.16 -5.06 -1.40
CA LEU A 116 2.97 -3.90 -1.00
C LEU A 116 4.35 -4.33 -0.49
N ILE A 117 4.38 -5.34 0.38
CA ILE A 117 5.64 -5.85 0.95
C ILE A 117 6.48 -6.50 -0.15
N ALA A 118 5.92 -7.42 -0.93
CA ALA A 118 6.65 -8.18 -1.94
C ALA A 118 7.26 -7.28 -3.02
N VAL A 119 6.50 -6.30 -3.51
CA VAL A 119 6.90 -5.43 -4.62
C VAL A 119 7.81 -4.30 -4.16
N HIS A 120 7.50 -3.62 -3.05
CA HIS A 120 8.18 -2.37 -2.69
C HIS A 120 9.24 -2.52 -1.60
N LEU A 121 9.08 -3.46 -0.66
CA LEU A 121 9.88 -3.50 0.57
C LEU A 121 10.80 -4.71 0.66
N GLN A 122 10.36 -5.87 0.15
CA GLN A 122 10.99 -7.16 0.38
C GLN A 122 12.44 -7.21 -0.10
N THR A 123 12.74 -6.59 -1.25
CA THR A 123 14.08 -6.63 -1.83
C THR A 123 15.11 -5.91 -0.93
N HIS A 124 14.79 -4.70 -0.46
CA HIS A 124 15.67 -3.95 0.43
C HIS A 124 15.71 -4.55 1.83
N ALA A 125 14.57 -5.02 2.35
CA ALA A 125 14.49 -5.71 3.64
C ALA A 125 15.37 -6.97 3.65
N TYR A 126 15.33 -7.77 2.59
CA TYR A 126 16.18 -8.94 2.43
C TYR A 126 17.66 -8.56 2.41
N ALA A 127 18.06 -7.56 1.62
CA ALA A 127 19.44 -7.09 1.60
C ALA A 127 19.94 -6.64 2.98
N ARG A 128 19.11 -5.89 3.72
CA ARG A 128 19.40 -5.46 5.10
C ARG A 128 19.52 -6.63 6.07
N GLN A 129 18.69 -7.65 5.92
CA GLN A 129 18.72 -8.84 6.75
C GLN A 129 19.97 -9.68 6.48
N THR A 130 20.38 -9.83 5.22
CA THR A 130 21.60 -10.54 4.85
C THR A 130 22.85 -9.85 5.40
N THR A 131 22.93 -8.52 5.32
CA THR A 131 24.07 -7.75 5.84
C THR A 131 23.96 -7.46 7.35
N SER A 132 22.97 -8.00 8.06
CA SER A 132 22.75 -7.69 9.49
C SER A 132 23.82 -8.25 10.41
N GLN A 133 24.55 -9.26 9.96
CA GLN A 133 25.65 -9.90 10.70
C GLN A 133 27.03 -9.38 10.25
N GLU A 134 27.06 -8.39 9.36
CA GLU A 134 28.28 -7.76 8.86
C GLU A 134 28.45 -6.40 9.53
N TYR A 135 29.53 -6.24 10.30
CA TYR A 135 29.82 -5.01 11.05
C TYR A 135 30.98 -4.27 10.39
N VAL A 136 30.68 -3.55 9.32
CA VAL A 136 31.67 -2.76 8.57
C VAL A 136 31.68 -1.34 9.11
N ILE A 137 32.72 -0.99 9.89
CA ILE A 137 32.86 0.33 10.52
C ILE A 137 33.94 1.13 9.78
N PRO A 138 33.63 2.30 9.21
CA PRO A 138 34.62 3.14 8.56
C PRO A 138 35.56 3.77 9.59
N LEU A 139 36.85 3.89 9.27
CA LEU A 139 37.84 4.56 10.10
C LEU A 139 37.88 6.06 9.77
N ILE A 140 37.03 6.84 10.42
CA ILE A 140 36.98 8.31 10.28
C ILE A 140 37.35 8.99 11.60
N THR A 141 37.93 10.19 11.50
CA THR A 141 38.36 11.00 12.66
C THR A 141 37.22 11.29 13.63
N GLU A 142 35.98 11.46 13.13
CA GLU A 142 34.78 11.71 13.93
C GLU A 142 34.40 10.58 14.90
N LEU A 143 34.85 9.35 14.63
CA LEU A 143 34.59 8.18 15.49
C LEU A 143 35.71 7.94 16.50
N THR A 144 36.81 8.69 16.39
CA THR A 144 37.99 8.49 17.25
C THR A 144 37.68 9.00 18.66
N GLY A 145 37.63 8.10 19.64
CA GLY A 145 37.37 8.47 21.05
C GLY A 145 35.91 8.81 21.38
N LYS A 146 34.95 8.48 20.50
CA LYS A 146 33.52 8.74 20.76
C LYS A 146 32.99 7.76 21.81
N ASN A 147 32.55 8.29 22.96
CA ASN A 147 31.78 7.51 23.92
C ASN A 147 30.34 7.38 23.43
N VAL A 148 29.88 6.15 23.18
CA VAL A 148 28.54 5.84 22.66
C VAL A 148 27.60 5.36 23.76
N PHE A 149 28.11 5.23 24.99
CA PHE A 149 27.32 4.88 26.16
C PHE A 149 26.70 6.15 26.75
N ASP A 150 25.45 6.02 27.16
CA ASP A 150 24.76 7.04 27.95
C ASP A 150 25.45 7.18 29.32
N PRO A 151 26.09 8.32 29.63
CA PRO A 151 26.80 8.51 30.88
C PRO A 151 25.87 8.55 32.10
N ASP A 152 24.58 8.83 31.89
CA ASP A 152 23.58 8.96 32.97
C ASP A 152 22.81 7.65 33.23
N CYS A 153 23.11 6.58 32.47
CA CYS A 153 22.38 5.32 32.53
C CYS A 153 23.20 4.21 33.21
N GLU A 154 23.06 4.08 34.54
CA GLU A 154 23.58 2.95 35.33
C GLU A 154 22.63 1.72 35.30
N ASP A 155 21.95 1.46 34.18
CA ASP A 155 21.09 0.28 34.03
C ASP A 155 21.94 -0.98 33.70
N ARG A 156 21.40 -2.17 34.00
CA ARG A 156 22.05 -3.48 33.74
C ARG A 156 22.37 -3.72 32.25
N TYR A 157 21.76 -2.95 31.35
CA TYR A 157 21.98 -3.01 29.91
C TYR A 157 22.40 -1.64 29.39
N PRO A 158 23.55 -1.53 28.70
CA PRO A 158 23.98 -0.26 28.14
C PRO A 158 23.01 0.20 27.06
N LYS A 159 22.48 1.43 27.21
CA LYS A 159 21.75 2.11 26.15
C LYS A 159 22.79 2.77 25.24
N ILE A 160 22.85 2.29 24.00
CA ILE A 160 23.70 2.89 22.96
C ILE A 160 22.91 4.06 22.38
N LEU A 161 23.36 5.29 22.67
CA LEU A 161 22.78 6.50 22.09
C LEU A 161 23.60 6.93 20.88
N GLY A 162 22.93 7.15 19.76
CA GLY A 162 23.53 7.76 18.58
C GLY A 162 23.12 7.09 17.26
N PRO A 163 23.48 7.73 16.13
CA PRO A 163 23.22 7.17 14.81
C PRO A 163 24.03 5.89 14.60
N VAL A 164 23.49 4.98 13.78
CA VAL A 164 24.22 3.79 13.35
C VAL A 164 25.42 4.20 12.52
N VAL A 165 26.60 3.71 12.91
CA VAL A 165 27.89 4.04 12.27
C VAL A 165 28.29 3.02 11.21
N SER A 166 27.73 1.81 11.29
CA SER A 166 28.01 0.75 10.32
C SER A 166 27.58 1.16 8.91
N ILE A 167 28.33 0.75 7.90
CA ILE A 167 27.91 0.84 6.50
C ILE A 167 26.74 -0.12 6.30
N LEU A 168 25.65 0.38 5.70
CA LEU A 168 24.41 -0.37 5.51
C LEU A 168 23.90 -0.20 4.07
N PRO A 169 23.18 -1.19 3.52
CA PRO A 169 22.53 -1.04 2.22
C PRO A 169 21.53 0.12 2.21
N GLU A 170 21.68 1.04 1.27
CA GLU A 170 20.76 2.15 1.06
C GLU A 170 19.59 1.73 0.16
N MET A 171 18.39 2.18 0.49
CA MET A 171 17.23 1.98 -0.35
C MET A 171 17.25 3.00 -1.48
N LYS A 172 17.09 2.52 -2.72
CA LYS A 172 16.88 3.37 -3.89
C LYS A 172 15.55 3.02 -4.52
N SER A 173 14.85 4.03 -5.02
CA SER A 173 13.62 3.90 -5.76
C SER A 173 13.75 4.53 -7.14
N GLU A 174 13.06 3.96 -8.12
CA GLU A 174 12.94 4.51 -9.46
C GLU A 174 11.46 4.84 -9.73
N PRO A 175 11.18 5.99 -10.37
CA PRO A 175 9.81 6.35 -10.70
C PRO A 175 9.27 5.46 -11.83
N LEU A 176 7.95 5.24 -11.82
CA LEU A 176 7.25 4.60 -12.92
C LEU A 176 7.34 5.50 -14.16
N LYS A 177 7.96 4.99 -15.23
CA LYS A 177 7.89 5.62 -16.55
C LYS A 177 6.46 5.49 -17.06
N SER A 178 5.77 6.61 -17.29
CA SER A 178 4.46 6.54 -17.96
C SER A 178 4.66 5.95 -19.36
N GLN A 179 3.81 5.00 -19.73
CA GLN A 179 3.71 4.55 -21.12
C GLN A 179 3.03 5.62 -21.98
#